data_AF-A0A8J6LVJ0-F1
#
_entry.id   AF-A0A8J6LVJ0-F1
#
_cell.length_a   1.000
_cell.length_b   1.000
_cell.length_c   1.000
_cell.angle_alpha   90.00
_cell.angle_beta   90.00
_cell.angle_gamma   90.00
#
_symmetry.space_group_name_H-M   'P 1'
#
loop_
_entity.id
_entity.type
_entity.pdbx_description
1 polymer ?
#
loop_
_entity_poly.entity_id
_entity_poly.type
_entity_poly.pdbx_seq_one_letter_code
_entity_poly.pdbx_strand_id
1 'polypeptide(L)'
;MALDLFAGIAVADYSRALAWYRQLLGSEPFILNDAEAVWELPEHRFLVVEARPERAARAAHRLAGSRRKSSRLRLQFVTWD
;
A
#
# COMPACT_ATOMS: atom_id res chain seq x y z
N MET A 1 17.23 -15.23 -2.51
CA MET A 1 16.81 -13.81 -2.62
C MET A 1 15.32 -13.78 -2.39
N ALA A 2 14.83 -13.07 -1.37
CA ALA A 2 13.39 -12.96 -1.10
C ALA A 2 12.74 -11.96 -2.08
N LEU A 3 11.51 -12.26 -2.50
CA LEU A 3 10.68 -11.42 -3.36
C LEU A 3 9.87 -10.49 -2.45
N ASP A 4 9.92 -9.18 -2.69
CA ASP A 4 9.03 -8.23 -2.03
C ASP A 4 7.67 -8.22 -2.76
N LEU A 5 6.58 -8.50 -2.04
CA LEU A 5 5.21 -8.56 -2.58
C LEU A 5 4.39 -7.39 -2.05
N PHE A 6 3.77 -6.65 -2.95
CA PHE A 6 2.93 -5.49 -2.64
C PHE A 6 1.48 -5.78 -3.03
N ALA A 7 0.56 -5.55 -2.10
CA ALA A 7 -0.88 -5.57 -2.33
C ALA A 7 -1.42 -4.14 -2.22
N GLY A 8 -1.77 -3.52 -3.35
CA GLY A 8 -2.36 -2.19 -3.41
C GLY A 8 -3.88 -2.23 -3.32
N ILE A 9 -4.45 -1.31 -2.54
CA ILE A 9 -5.88 -1.13 -2.31
C ILE A 9 -6.24 0.33 -2.58
N ALA A 10 -6.97 0.56 -3.66
CA ALA A 10 -7.56 1.85 -3.99
C ALA A 10 -8.79 2.14 -3.12
N VAL A 11 -8.83 3.30 -2.48
CA VAL A 11 -9.94 3.73 -1.61
C VAL A 11 -10.47 5.11 -2.01
N ALA A 12 -11.78 5.33 -1.82
CA ALA A 12 -12.42 6.63 -2.06
C ALA A 12 -12.19 7.59 -0.90
N ASP A 13 -12.34 7.09 0.33
CA ASP A 13 -12.16 7.85 1.57
C ASP A 13 -10.92 7.33 2.29
N TYR A 14 -9.81 8.02 2.05
CA TYR A 14 -8.50 7.63 2.58
C TYR A 14 -8.43 7.73 4.10
N SER A 15 -9.02 8.77 4.70
CA SER A 15 -8.99 8.96 6.15
C SER A 15 -9.76 7.85 6.87
N ARG A 16 -10.94 7.50 6.35
CA ARG A 16 -11.74 6.40 6.89
C ARG A 16 -11.06 5.05 6.69
N ALA A 17 -10.47 4.81 5.52
CA ALA A 17 -9.74 3.57 5.25
C ALA A 17 -8.53 3.43 6.17
N LEU A 18 -7.75 4.50 6.34
CA LEU A 18 -6.58 4.54 7.22
C LEU A 18 -6.96 4.18 8.67
N ALA A 19 -8.02 4.78 9.20
CA ALA A 19 -8.53 4.45 10.53
C ALA A 19 -8.94 2.97 10.65
N TRP A 20 -9.61 2.43 9.62
CA TRP A 20 -10.04 1.03 9.62
C TRP A 20 -8.87 0.05 9.54
N TYR A 21 -7.90 0.27 8.65
CA TYR A 21 -6.74 -0.61 8.51
C TYR A 21 -5.79 -0.55 9.71
N ARG A 22 -5.65 0.60 10.37
CA ARG A 22 -4.96 0.70 11.66
C ARG A 22 -5.56 -0.23 12.71
N GLN A 23 -6.90 -0.25 12.80
CA GLN A 23 -7.61 -1.13 13.73
C GLN A 23 -7.46 -2.61 13.34
N LEU A 24 -7.60 -2.93 12.05
CA LEU A 24 -7.49 -4.30 11.55
C LEU A 24 -6.10 -4.89 11.77
N LEU A 25 -5.06 -4.13 11.46
CA LEU A 25 -3.67 -4.59 11.49
C LEU A 25 -3.00 -4.39 12.86
N GLY A 26 -3.59 -3.58 13.73
CA GLY A 26 -3.06 -3.29 15.06
C GLY A 26 -1.71 -2.56 15.04
N SER A 27 -1.38 -1.90 13.93
CA SER A 27 -0.11 -1.19 13.74
C SER A 27 -0.28 0.08 12.91
N GLU A 28 0.64 1.02 13.13
CA GLU A 28 0.71 2.25 12.35
C GLU A 28 1.41 1.99 11.01
N PRO A 29 0.90 2.57 9.90
CA PRO A 29 1.59 2.52 8.63
C PRO A 29 2.78 3.48 8.59
N PHE A 30 3.66 3.24 7.63
CA PHE A 30 4.52 4.26 7.08
C PHE A 30 3.68 5.17 6.15
N ILE A 31 3.60 6.46 6.47
CA ILE A 31 2.93 7.46 5.62
C ILE A 31 3.90 7.86 4.51
N LEU A 32 3.59 7.45 3.27
CA LEU A 32 4.42 7.76 2.11
C LEU A 32 4.12 9.18 1.60
N ASN A 33 2.84 9.56 1.57
CA ASN A 33 2.35 10.89 1.26
C ASN A 33 0.94 11.09 1.86
N ASP A 34 0.32 12.22 1.56
CA ASP A 34 -1.03 12.59 2.04
C ASP A 34 -2.17 11.70 1.49
N ALA A 35 -1.90 10.90 0.45
CA ALA A 35 -2.83 10.01 -0.20
C ALA A 35 -2.44 8.52 -0.12
N GLU A 36 -1.29 8.16 0.45
CA GLU A 36 -0.76 6.79 0.40
C GLU A 36 -0.06 6.38 1.70
N ALA A 37 -0.45 5.21 2.21
CA ALA A 37 0.07 4.59 3.42
C ALA A 37 0.47 3.15 3.15
N VAL A 38 1.55 2.71 3.78
CA VAL A 38 2.11 1.37 3.61
C VAL A 38 2.29 0.69 4.95
N TRP A 39 1.75 -0.51 5.08
CA TRP A 39 2.08 -1.44 6.17
C TRP A 39 3.09 -2.46 5.68
N GLU A 40 4.15 -2.65 6.46
CA GLU A 40 5.02 -3.81 6.32
C GLU A 40 4.42 -4.98 7.11
N LEU A 41 4.26 -6.10 6.43
CA LEU A 41 3.79 -7.36 6.97
C LEU A 41 4.97 -8.35 7.05
N PRO A 42 4.87 -9.41 7.86
CA PRO A 42 5.91 -10.43 7.90
C PRO A 42 6.20 -11.05 6.52
N GLU A 43 7.44 -11.47 6.32
CA GLU A 43 7.92 -12.19 5.12
C GLU A 43 7.94 -11.34 3.83
N HIS A 44 8.49 -10.11 3.88
CA HIS A 44 8.67 -9.28 2.68
C HIS A 44 7.36 -8.92 1.97
N ARG A 45 6.29 -8.72 2.75
CA ARG A 45 4.97 -8.39 2.23
C ARG A 45 4.59 -6.98 2.66
N PHE A 46 3.89 -6.28 1.78
CA PHE A 46 3.50 -4.90 2.01
C PHE A 46 2.05 -4.70 1.57
N LEU A 47 1.27 -4.05 2.42
CA LEU A 47 -0.07 -3.59 2.08
C LEU A 47 -0.01 -2.09 1.83
N VAL A 48 -0.49 -1.66 0.68
CA VAL A 48 -0.52 -0.25 0.27
C VAL A 48 -1.97 0.19 0.16
N VAL A 49 -2.33 1.26 0.85
CA VAL A 49 -3.65 1.90 0.72
C VAL A 49 -3.43 3.25 0.06
N GLU A 50 -4.07 3.47 -1.09
CA GLU A 50 -3.97 4.71 -1.86
C GLU A 50 -5.34 5.36 -2.12
N ALA A 51 -5.43 6.67 -2.00
CA ALA A 51 -6.62 7.44 -2.36
C ALA A 51 -6.75 7.52 -3.90
N ARG A 52 -7.75 6.84 -4.47
CA ARG A 52 -8.03 6.81 -5.91
C ARG A 52 -9.54 6.87 -6.14
N PRO A 53 -10.18 8.03 -5.94
CA PRO A 53 -11.64 8.16 -6.00
C PRO A 53 -12.23 7.70 -7.34
N GLU A 54 -11.49 7.85 -8.44
CA GLU A 54 -11.87 7.38 -9.78
C GLU A 54 -11.81 5.85 -9.97
N ARG A 55 -11.04 5.13 -9.14
CA ARG A 55 -10.91 3.65 -9.17
C ARG A 55 -11.53 2.97 -7.94
N ALA A 56 -12.06 3.74 -6.99
CA ALA A 56 -12.58 3.25 -5.72
C ALA A 56 -13.90 2.47 -5.80
N ALA A 57 -14.56 2.44 -6.96
CA ALA A 57 -15.86 1.78 -7.14
C ALA A 57 -15.80 0.23 -7.21
N ARG A 58 -14.61 -0.38 -7.18
CA ARG A 58 -14.43 -1.82 -7.01
C ARG A 58 -13.22 -2.00 -6.11
N ALA A 59 -13.29 -2.90 -5.12
CA ALA A 59 -12.16 -3.28 -4.28
C ALA A 59 -11.02 -3.85 -5.15
N ALA A 60 -10.27 -2.96 -5.79
CA ALA A 60 -9.23 -3.28 -6.74
C ALA A 60 -8.00 -3.66 -5.94
N HIS A 61 -7.86 -4.95 -5.67
CA HIS A 61 -6.64 -5.51 -5.14
C HIS A 61 -5.66 -5.69 -6.30
N ARG A 62 -4.50 -5.04 -6.21
CA ARG A 62 -3.43 -5.20 -7.20
C ARG A 62 -2.21 -5.81 -6.52
N LEU A 63 -1.75 -6.96 -7.02
CA LEU A 63 -0.53 -7.61 -6.55
C LEU A 63 0.64 -7.26 -7.47
N ALA A 64 1.79 -6.88 -6.91
CA ALA A 64 3.03 -6.59 -7.64
C ALA A 64 4.25 -7.17 -6.90
N GLY A 65 5.23 -7.69 -7.65
CA GLY A 65 6.46 -8.27 -7.08
C GLY A 65 7.71 -7.46 -7.46
N SER A 66 8.65 -7.27 -6.52
CA SER A 66 9.95 -6.62 -6.74
C SER A 66 11.11 -7.48 -6.24
N ARG A 67 12.24 -7.47 -6.96
CA ARG A 67 13.49 -8.18 -6.58
C ARG A 67 14.59 -7.27 -6.05
N ARG A 68 14.34 -5.96 -5.81
CA ARG A 68 15.37 -5.04 -5.30
C ARG A 68 15.27 -4.85 -3.78
N LYS A 69 16.36 -5.12 -3.06
CA LYS A 69 16.52 -4.85 -1.61
C LYS A 69 16.20 -3.38 -1.30
N SER A 70 15.18 -3.16 -0.47
CA SER A 70 14.78 -1.84 0.02
C SER A 70 15.60 -1.46 1.26
N SER A 71 16.49 -0.48 1.14
CA SER A 71 17.12 0.22 2.29
C SER A 71 16.85 1.73 2.30
N ARG A 72 16.11 2.23 1.31
CA ARG A 72 15.54 3.58 1.24
C ARG A 72 14.29 3.48 0.38
N LEU A 73 13.12 3.58 1.02
CA LEU A 73 11.82 3.60 0.35
C LEU A 73 11.69 4.89 -0.48
N ARG A 74 12.31 4.91 -1.66
CA ARG A 74 11.71 5.55 -2.83
C ARG A 74 10.86 4.47 -3.47
N LEU A 75 9.66 4.29 -2.93
CA LEU A 75 8.59 3.62 -3.65
C LEU A 75 8.15 4.58 -4.77
N GLN A 76 8.99 4.71 -5.79
CA GLN A 76 8.51 5.16 -7.09
C GLN A 76 7.73 3.96 -7.63
N PHE A 77 6.48 3.81 -7.17
CA PHE A 77 5.53 3.01 -7.92
C PHE A 77 5.49 3.64 -9.30
N VAL A 78 5.93 2.86 -10.29
CA VAL A 78 5.84 3.28 -11.68
C VAL A 78 4.38 3.65 -11.92
N THR A 79 4.15 4.93 -12.20
CA THR A 79 2.89 5.41 -12.74
C THR A 79 2.71 4.73 -14.09
N TRP A 80 1.97 3.63 -14.10
CA TRP A 80 1.43 3.06 -15.34
C TRP A 80 0.01 3.63 -15.48
N ASP A 81 -0.24 4.21 -16.65
CA ASP A 81 -1.51 4.80 -17.13
C ASP A 81 -2.75 4.05 -16.61
#